data_AF-A0A4U9XME6-F1
#
_entry.id   AF-A0A4U9XME6-F1
#
_cell.length_a   1.000
_cell.length_b   1.000
_cell.length_c   1.000
_cell.angle_alpha   90.00
_cell.angle_beta   90.00
_cell.angle_gamma   90.00
#
_symmetry.space_group_name_H-M   'P 1'
#
loop_
_entity.id
_entity.type
_entity.pdbx_description
1 polymer ?
#
loop_
_entity_poly.entity_id
_entity_poly.type
_entity_poly.pdbx_seq_one_letter_code
_entity_poly.pdbx_strand_id
1 'polypeptide(L)'
;MNYRTISLDEIMKYLEKEEIQQLLKSFKGFNDGTSTPHDVEVFLHQKAVEFERSAIASTYLVFSTDSRELVGFFSLANRPLYFSKQNYQTLTKSQRKKISRSGRTLKGSGSFFNE
;
A
#
# COMPACT_ATOMS: atom_id res chain seq x y z
N MET A 1 -5.33 7.21 24.11
CA MET A 1 -5.09 6.01 23.30
C MET A 1 -3.79 6.23 22.57
N ASN A 2 -2.77 5.44 22.91
CA ASN A 2 -1.46 5.51 22.29
C ASN A 2 -1.34 4.37 21.27
N TYR A 3 -0.70 4.67 20.15
CA TYR A 3 -0.54 3.72 19.05
C TYR A 3 0.94 3.60 18.67
N ARG A 4 1.34 2.39 18.31
CA ARG A 4 2.66 2.10 17.77
C ARG A 4 2.52 1.53 16.36
N THR A 5 3.26 2.10 15.43
CA THR A 5 3.33 1.60 14.06
C THR A 5 4.60 0.77 13.87
N ILE A 6 4.48 -0.38 13.21
CA ILE A 6 5.59 -1.28 12.90
C ILE A 6 5.43 -1.70 11.43
N SER A 7 6.52 -1.71 10.65
CA SER A 7 6.44 -2.19 9.26
C SER A 7 6.28 -3.70 9.22
N LEU A 8 5.58 -4.21 8.22
CA LEU A 8 5.44 -5.66 8.01
C LEU A 8 6.81 -6.30 7.73
N ASP A 9 7.71 -5.60 7.04
CA ASP A 9 9.10 -6.03 6.85
C ASP A 9 9.85 -6.24 8.18
N GLU A 10 9.66 -5.36 9.17
CA GLU A 10 10.27 -5.54 10.49
C GLU A 10 9.71 -6.76 11.20
N ILE A 11 8.39 -6.97 11.16
CA ILE A 11 7.73 -8.13 11.77
C ILE A 11 8.22 -9.43 11.13
N MET A 12 8.39 -9.43 9.81
CA MET A 12 8.85 -10.59 9.04
C MET A 12 10.29 -11.03 9.37
N LYS A 13 11.09 -10.17 10.04
CA LYS A 13 12.44 -10.53 10.49
C LYS A 13 12.45 -11.33 11.79
N TYR A 14 11.37 -11.26 12.57
CA TYR A 14 11.31 -11.84 13.91
C TYR A 14 10.27 -12.95 14.07
N LEU A 15 9.28 -13.03 13.17
CA LEU A 15 8.20 -14.02 13.23
C LEU A 15 8.27 -15.00 12.05
N GLU A 16 7.86 -16.23 12.32
CA GLU A 16 7.70 -17.25 11.28
C GLU A 16 6.42 -17.03 10.45
N LYS A 17 6.34 -17.69 9.30
CA LYS A 17 5.25 -17.51 8.33
C LYS A 17 3.87 -17.73 8.94
N GLU A 18 3.71 -18.77 9.75
CA GLU A 18 2.44 -19.14 10.39
C GLU A 18 2.01 -18.07 11.42
N GLU A 19 2.95 -17.54 12.20
CA GLU A 19 2.70 -16.49 13.19
C GLU A 19 2.29 -15.17 12.51
N ILE A 20 2.98 -14.80 11.44
CA ILE A 20 2.62 -13.62 10.62
C ILE A 20 1.20 -13.78 10.09
N GLN A 21 0.86 -14.97 9.56
CA GLN A 21 -0.48 -15.23 9.04
C GLN A 21 -1.57 -15.15 10.12
N GLN A 22 -1.30 -15.66 11.32
CA GLN A 22 -2.23 -15.54 12.44
C GLN A 22 -2.40 -14.07 12.87
N LEU A 23 -1.30 -13.32 12.96
CA LEU A 23 -1.31 -11.89 13.28
C LEU A 23 -2.13 -11.09 12.25
N LEU A 24 -1.90 -11.29 10.95
CA LEU A 24 -2.64 -10.55 9.92
C LEU A 24 -4.12 -10.90 9.93
N LYS A 25 -4.48 -12.17 10.20
CA LYS A 25 -5.87 -12.63 10.32
C LYS A 25 -6.58 -12.14 11.58
N SER A 26 -5.85 -11.67 12.60
CA SER A 26 -6.45 -11.09 13.81
C SER A 26 -7.09 -9.74 13.54
N PHE A 27 -6.67 -9.04 12.48
CA PHE A 27 -7.31 -7.79 12.07
C PHE A 27 -8.70 -8.06 11.51
N LYS A 28 -9.67 -7.30 12.01
CA LYS A 28 -11.04 -7.23 11.51
C LYS A 28 -11.34 -5.84 10.97
N GLY A 29 -11.74 -5.81 9.71
CA GLY A 29 -12.12 -4.58 9.02
C GLY A 29 -13.49 -4.08 9.46
N PHE A 30 -13.94 -3.03 8.78
CA PHE A 30 -15.31 -2.57 8.92
C PHE A 30 -16.29 -3.67 8.50
N ASN A 31 -17.30 -3.93 9.33
CA ASN A 31 -18.40 -4.84 9.03
C ASN A 31 -19.60 -4.01 8.57
N ASP A 32 -20.03 -4.21 7.33
CA ASP A 32 -21.17 -3.53 6.70
C ASP A 32 -22.51 -4.26 6.92
N GLY A 33 -22.53 -5.27 7.78
CA GLY A 33 -23.68 -6.14 8.05
C GLY A 33 -23.74 -7.36 7.13
N THR A 34 -22.76 -7.57 6.25
CA THR A 34 -22.68 -8.76 5.39
C THR A 34 -21.79 -9.85 6.01
N SER A 35 -21.98 -11.09 5.57
CA SER A 35 -21.11 -12.22 5.96
C SER A 35 -19.78 -12.25 5.20
N THR A 36 -19.55 -11.28 4.31
CA THR A 36 -18.37 -11.22 3.44
C THR A 36 -17.35 -10.22 3.99
N PRO A 37 -16.08 -10.60 4.20
CA PRO A 37 -15.06 -9.66 4.62
C PRO A 37 -14.85 -8.54 3.59
N HIS A 38 -14.68 -7.32 4.08
CA HIS A 38 -14.38 -6.17 3.22
C HIS A 38 -13.03 -6.35 2.51
N ASP A 39 -12.88 -5.86 1.28
CA ASP A 39 -11.66 -6.02 0.46
C ASP A 39 -10.37 -5.59 1.16
N VAL A 40 -10.46 -4.61 2.07
CA VAL A 40 -9.36 -4.13 2.90
C VAL A 40 -8.89 -5.21 3.89
N GLU A 41 -9.81 -5.96 4.51
CA GLU A 41 -9.48 -7.11 5.36
C GLU A 41 -8.86 -8.24 4.51
N VAL A 42 -9.49 -8.55 3.37
CA VAL A 42 -9.00 -9.56 2.42
C VAL A 42 -7.57 -9.24 1.95
N PHE A 43 -7.30 -7.97 1.63
CA PHE A 43 -5.96 -7.51 1.25
C PHE A 43 -4.93 -7.81 2.33
N LEU A 44 -5.21 -7.43 3.58
CA LEU A 44 -4.26 -7.64 4.67
C LEU A 44 -4.01 -9.14 4.91
N HIS A 45 -5.07 -9.94 4.88
CA HIS A 45 -4.99 -11.39 5.15
C HIS A 45 -4.26 -12.16 4.06
N GLN A 46 -4.43 -11.77 2.79
CA GLN A 46 -4.02 -12.61 1.66
C GLN A 46 -2.90 -12.00 0.81
N LYS A 47 -2.78 -10.67 0.75
CA LYS A 47 -1.93 -9.98 -0.24
C LYS A 47 -0.78 -9.19 0.37
N ALA A 48 -0.92 -8.68 1.59
CA ALA A 48 0.07 -7.78 2.19
C ALA A 48 1.50 -8.36 2.19
N VAL A 49 1.67 -9.64 2.56
CA VAL A 49 2.99 -10.30 2.58
C VAL A 49 3.60 -10.42 1.19
N GLU A 50 2.80 -10.79 0.18
CA GLU A 50 3.26 -10.91 -1.21
C GLU A 50 3.65 -9.53 -1.76
N PHE A 51 2.88 -8.50 -1.43
CA PHE A 51 3.13 -7.13 -1.88
C PHE A 51 4.38 -6.53 -1.25
N GLU A 52 4.63 -6.82 0.02
CA GLU A 52 5.86 -6.40 0.72
C GLU A 52 7.08 -7.09 0.10
N ARG A 53 7.03 -8.42 -0.06
CA ARG A 53 8.13 -9.21 -0.66
C ARG A 53 8.45 -8.80 -2.10
N SER A 54 7.43 -8.42 -2.85
CA SER A 54 7.57 -8.02 -4.25
C SER A 54 7.81 -6.52 -4.43
N ALA A 55 8.01 -5.78 -3.34
CA ALA A 55 8.16 -4.32 -3.31
C ALA A 55 7.07 -3.56 -4.11
N ILE A 56 5.86 -4.14 -4.20
CA ILE A 56 4.70 -3.51 -4.84
C ILE A 56 4.15 -2.42 -3.93
N ALA A 57 4.07 -2.71 -2.63
CA ALA A 57 3.65 -1.78 -1.61
C ALA A 57 4.25 -2.18 -0.26
N SER A 58 4.60 -1.18 0.55
CA SER A 58 5.04 -1.40 1.93
C SER A 58 3.88 -1.20 2.90
N THR A 59 3.66 -2.20 3.74
CA THR A 59 2.55 -2.28 4.69
C THR A 59 3.04 -2.01 6.10
N TYR A 60 2.27 -1.19 6.83
CA TYR A 60 2.55 -0.80 8.20
C TYR A 60 1.36 -1.16 9.07
N LEU A 61 1.63 -1.89 10.15
CA LEU A 61 0.64 -2.34 11.12
C LEU A 61 0.60 -1.37 12.31
N VAL A 62 -0.60 -1.05 12.77
CA VAL A 62 -0.87 -0.12 13.87
C VAL A 62 -1.38 -0.91 15.07
N PHE A 63 -0.60 -0.90 16.14
CA PHE A 63 -0.92 -1.58 17.39
C PHE A 63 -1.36 -0.58 18.46
N SER A 64 -2.40 -0.93 19.21
CA SER A 64 -2.70 -0.25 20.47
C SER A 64 -1.60 -0.55 21.47
N THR A 65 -1.00 0.46 22.10
CA THR A 65 0.00 0.21 23.16
C THR A 65 -0.63 -0.34 24.43
N ASP A 66 -1.92 -0.08 24.61
CA ASP A 66 -2.66 -0.42 25.82
C ASP A 66 -3.10 -1.89 25.78
N SER A 67 -3.72 -2.33 24.68
CA SER A 67 -4.18 -3.72 24.50
C SER A 67 -3.19 -4.62 23.76
N ARG A 68 -2.16 -4.05 23.10
CA ARG A 68 -1.21 -4.74 22.21
C ARG A 68 -1.87 -5.39 20.98
N GLU A 69 -3.12 -5.04 20.70
CA GLU A 69 -3.87 -5.57 19.56
C GLU A 69 -3.58 -4.79 18.28
N LEU A 70 -3.67 -5.48 17.15
CA LEU A 70 -3.63 -4.89 15.82
C LEU A 70 -4.96 -4.17 15.55
N VAL A 71 -4.96 -2.85 15.62
CA VAL A 71 -6.16 -1.99 15.49
C VAL A 71 -6.31 -1.37 14.10
N GLY A 72 -5.28 -1.44 13.27
CA GLY A 72 -5.30 -0.85 11.93
C GLY A 72 -4.06 -1.15 11.13
N PHE A 73 -4.09 -0.78 9.85
CA PHE A 73 -2.93 -0.82 8.98
C PHE A 73 -3.05 0.23 7.88
N PHE A 74 -1.94 0.53 7.22
CA PHE A 74 -1.95 1.23 5.94
C PHE A 74 -0.86 0.64 5.04
N SER A 75 -1.04 0.75 3.73
CA SER A 75 -0.08 0.26 2.74
C SER A 75 0.22 1.35 1.73
N LEU A 76 1.51 1.58 1.46
CA LEU A 76 2.01 2.63 0.58
C LEU A 76 2.68 1.98 -0.64
N ALA A 77 2.07 2.16 -1.81
CA ALA A 77 2.64 1.73 -3.08
C ALA A 77 3.39 2.88 -3.76
N ASN A 78 4.68 2.68 -4.05
CA ASN A 78 5.46 3.67 -4.80
C ASN A 78 5.30 3.46 -6.31
N ARG A 79 4.07 3.65 -6.82
CA ARG A 79 3.81 3.58 -8.26
C ARG A 79 3.82 4.97 -8.87
N PRO A 80 4.82 5.32 -9.71
CA PRO A 80 4.79 6.57 -10.43
C PRO A 80 3.65 6.57 -11.44
N LEU A 81 3.07 7.76 -11.65
CA LEU A 81 2.01 7.95 -12.62
C LEU A 81 2.59 8.03 -14.03
N TYR A 82 2.29 7.06 -14.88
CA TYR A 82 2.76 7.01 -16.26
C TYR A 82 1.73 7.59 -17.24
N PHE A 83 2.19 8.42 -18.17
CA PHE A 83 1.38 8.95 -19.29
C PHE A 83 2.06 8.66 -20.62
N SER A 84 1.29 8.17 -21.60
CA SER A 84 1.76 8.16 -22.98
C SER A 84 1.89 9.59 -23.51
N LYS A 85 2.77 9.80 -24.49
CA LYS A 85 2.96 11.13 -25.12
C LYS A 85 1.66 11.63 -25.74
N GLN A 86 0.91 10.75 -26.41
CA GLN A 86 -0.37 11.05 -27.03
C GLN A 86 -1.38 11.51 -25.98
N ASN A 87 -1.55 10.75 -24.90
CA ASN A 87 -2.50 11.12 -23.83
C ASN A 87 -2.05 12.40 -23.10
N TYR A 88 -0.75 12.65 -22.99
CA TYR A 88 -0.26 13.89 -22.40
C TYR A 88 -0.56 15.12 -23.28
N GLN A 89 -0.49 14.94 -24.61
CA GLN A 89 -0.76 16.00 -25.58
C GLN A 89 -2.26 16.34 -25.69
N THR A 90 -3.16 15.41 -25.40
CA THR A 90 -4.61 15.72 -25.36
C THR A 90 -5.03 16.54 -24.14
N LEU A 91 -4.19 16.61 -23.09
CA LEU A 91 -4.47 17.41 -21.90
C LEU A 91 -4.35 18.91 -22.16
N THR A 92 -5.25 19.68 -21.54
CA THR A 92 -5.16 21.15 -21.47
C THR A 92 -3.95 21.62 -20.66
N LYS A 93 -3.53 22.88 -20.86
CA LYS A 93 -2.42 23.50 -20.10
C LYS A 93 -2.63 23.40 -18.58
N SER A 94 -3.86 23.62 -18.10
CA SER A 94 -4.21 23.52 -16.68
C SER A 94 -4.11 22.09 -16.14
N GLN A 95 -4.53 21.09 -16.91
CA GLN A 95 -4.40 19.68 -16.54
C GLN A 95 -2.93 19.24 -16.48
N ARG A 96 -2.14 19.62 -17.50
CA ARG A 96 -0.68 19.36 -17.50
C ARG A 96 0.01 20.00 -16.31
N LYS A 97 -0.39 21.22 -15.92
CA LYS A 97 0.13 21.91 -14.73
C LYS A 97 -0.23 21.19 -13.42
N LYS A 98 -1.42 20.60 -13.31
CA LYS A 98 -1.80 19.80 -12.13
C LYS A 98 -0.99 18.50 -12.03
N ILE A 99 -0.86 17.77 -13.15
CA ILE A 99 -0.17 16.47 -13.19
C ILE A 99 1.34 16.64 -12.97
N SER A 100 1.96 17.69 -13.52
CA SER A 100 3.38 17.99 -13.31
C SER A 100 3.74 18.40 -11.87
N ARG A 101 2.78 18.74 -11.02
CA ARG A 101 3.05 19.02 -9.59
C ARG A 101 3.29 17.75 -8.78
N SER A 102 2.65 16.64 -9.16
CA SER A 102 2.75 15.36 -8.45
C SER A 102 3.49 14.27 -9.25
N GLY A 103 3.81 14.55 -10.51
CA GLY A 103 4.55 13.66 -11.41
C GLY A 103 5.88 14.25 -11.83
N ARG A 104 6.80 13.40 -12.29
CA ARG A 104 8.09 13.82 -12.87
C ARG A 104 8.02 13.75 -14.38
N THR A 105 8.44 14.82 -15.07
CA THR A 105 8.62 14.81 -16.53
C THR A 105 10.08 14.51 -16.85
N LEU A 106 10.36 13.33 -17.38
CA LEU A 106 11.70 12.96 -17.84
C LEU A 106 11.91 13.51 -19.26
N LYS A 107 13.03 14.21 -19.49
CA LYS A 107 13.39 14.79 -20.80
C LYS A 107 14.03 13.72 -21.68
N GLY A 108 13.39 13.43 -22.81
CA GLY A 108 13.89 12.50 -23.83
C GLY A 108 12.90 11.37 -24.04
N SER A 109 12.13 11.48 -25.13
CA SER A 109 11.46 10.38 -25.85
C SER A 109 10.78 9.27 -25.04
N GLY A 110 9.46 9.15 -25.21
CA GLY A 110 8.63 8.17 -24.52
C GLY A 110 9.15 6.73 -24.57
N SER A 111 8.82 6.02 -23.48
CA SER A 111 9.15 4.64 -23.09
C SER A 111 10.03 4.63 -21.83
N PHE A 112 9.44 4.19 -20.72
CA PHE A 112 10.12 3.98 -19.44
C PHE A 112 10.81 2.61 -19.47
N PHE A 113 12.12 2.57 -19.25
CA PHE A 113 12.83 1.40 -18.73
C PHE A 113 13.88 1.87 -17.73
N ASN A 114 14.05 1.09 -16.65
CA ASN A 114 15.18 1.18 -15.72
C ASN A 114 16.49 0.95 -16.47
N GLU A 115 17.51 1.76 -16.14
CA GLU A 115 18.72 1.31 -15.46
C GLU A 115 19.21 2.43 -14.53
#